data_AF-A0A9Q0Y561-F1
#
_entry.id   AF-A0A9Q0Y561-F1
#
_cell.length_a   1.000
_cell.length_b   1.000
_cell.length_c   1.000
_cell.angle_alpha   90.00
_cell.angle_beta   90.00
_cell.angle_gamma   90.00
#
_symmetry.space_group_name_H-M   'P 1'
#
loop_
_entity.id
_entity.type
_entity.pdbx_description
1 polymer ?
#
loop_
_entity_poly.entity_id
_entity_poly.type
_entity_poly.pdbx_seq_one_letter_code
_entity_poly.pdbx_strand_id
1 'polypeptide(L)' 'MESRVAETTNVPPGTRDGVKEEIQDGLPPLDSKVSFSEILRLVQTGQDIPGLQKLNITATNESPTPSQMAPKPKPWENKS' A
#
# COMPACT_ATOMS: atom_id res chain seq x y z
N MET A 1 -36.81 38.87 27.51
CA MET A 1 -38.22 38.97 27.07
C MET A 1 -38.39 38.02 25.91
N GLU A 2 -39.34 37.12 26.09
CA GLU A 2 -39.67 35.95 25.28
C GLU A 2 -40.08 36.31 23.85
N SER A 3 -39.87 35.40 22.89
CA SER A 3 -40.99 34.68 22.23
C SER A 3 -40.69 34.23 20.79
N ARG A 4 -41.01 32.94 20.54
CA ARG A 4 -41.49 32.27 19.31
C ARG A 4 -40.57 32.25 18.07
N VAL A 5 -40.51 31.20 17.24
CA VAL A 5 -41.53 30.22 16.82
C VAL A 5 -40.87 28.91 16.34
N ALA A 6 -41.58 27.80 16.58
CA ALA A 6 -41.61 26.52 15.84
C ALA A 6 -41.58 26.72 14.30
N GLU A 7 -41.24 25.82 13.38
CA GLU A 7 -41.01 24.38 13.34
C GLU A 7 -40.70 24.03 11.86
N THR A 8 -39.94 22.96 11.66
CA THR A 8 -39.80 22.07 10.50
C THR A 8 -39.80 22.65 9.06
N THR A 9 -38.67 22.49 8.39
CA THR A 9 -38.70 21.91 7.05
C THR A 9 -37.44 21.03 6.86
N ASN A 10 -37.71 19.76 6.56
CA ASN A 10 -36.82 18.62 6.30
C ASN A 10 -35.92 18.91 5.06
N VAL A 11 -34.68 18.46 4.83
CA VAL A 11 -33.80 17.37 5.31
C VAL A 11 -32.33 17.77 4.93
N PRO A 12 -31.27 17.32 5.63
CA PRO A 12 -29.85 17.49 5.24
C PRO A 12 -29.26 16.11 4.80
N PRO A 13 -27.94 15.80 4.82
CA PRO A 13 -26.71 16.61 4.81
C PRO A 13 -25.67 16.13 3.75
N GLY A 14 -24.70 16.98 3.42
CA GLY A 14 -23.46 16.57 2.74
C GLY A 14 -22.26 16.90 3.61
N THR A 15 -22.03 16.11 4.66
CA THR A 15 -20.87 16.25 5.57
C THR A 15 -19.62 15.69 4.88
N ARG A 16 -18.61 16.55 4.72
CA ARG A 16 -17.23 16.16 4.40
C ARG A 16 -16.38 16.55 5.61
N ASP A 17 -15.90 15.55 6.35
CA ASP A 17 -14.91 15.76 7.40
C ASP A 17 -13.89 14.64 7.42
N GLY A 18 -12.62 15.05 7.60
CA GLY A 18 -11.78 14.46 8.64
C GLY A 18 -10.94 13.25 8.29
N VAL A 19 -9.69 13.53 7.90
CA VAL A 19 -8.50 12.65 7.93
C VAL A 19 -8.33 11.93 9.28
N LYS A 20 -7.98 10.64 9.27
CA LYS A 20 -7.03 10.01 10.22
C LYS A 20 -6.29 8.84 9.56
N GLU A 21 -4.98 9.01 9.35
CA GLU A 21 -4.03 7.92 9.16
C GLU A 21 -3.77 7.23 10.51
N GLU A 22 -3.86 5.90 10.53
CA GLU A 22 -3.40 5.06 11.64
C GLU A 22 -2.54 3.94 11.04
N ILE A 23 -1.23 4.01 11.29
CA ILE A 23 -0.24 3.01 10.88
C ILE A 23 -0.37 1.81 11.82
N GLN A 24 -0.84 0.68 11.30
CA GLN A 24 -0.94 -0.58 12.05
C GLN A 24 0.34 -1.41 11.86
N ASP A 25 1.18 -1.44 12.90
CA ASP A 25 2.17 -2.49 13.13
C ASP A 25 1.44 -3.83 13.31
N GLY A 26 1.33 -4.60 12.24
CA GLY A 26 0.70 -5.92 12.26
C GLY A 26 1.25 -6.78 11.13
N LEU A 27 2.43 -7.37 11.34
CA LEU A 27 2.91 -8.42 10.43
C LEU A 27 1.87 -9.56 10.43
N PRO A 28 1.21 -9.87 9.29
CA PRO A 28 0.30 -10.99 9.23
C PRO A 28 1.06 -12.30 9.47
N PRO A 29 0.41 -13.36 10.00
CA PRO A 29 1.05 -14.65 10.22
C PRO A 29 1.76 -15.14 8.95
N LEU A 30 3.03 -15.53 9.10
CA LEU A 30 3.95 -15.96 8.04
C LEU A 30 3.46 -17.17 7.20
N ASP A 31 2.33 -17.78 7.56
CA ASP A 31 1.86 -19.07 7.03
C ASP A 31 0.50 -19.01 6.30
N SER A 32 0.08 -17.84 5.82
CA SER A 32 -1.05 -17.79 4.87
C SER A 32 -0.60 -18.25 3.48
N LYS A 33 -0.58 -19.56 3.24
CA LYS A 33 -0.39 -20.15 1.91
C LYS A 33 -1.58 -19.77 1.00
N VAL A 34 -1.51 -18.60 0.37
CA VAL A 34 -2.46 -18.18 -0.66
C VAL A 34 -2.09 -18.77 -2.02
N SER A 35 -3.10 -19.20 -2.77
CA SER A 35 -2.88 -19.67 -4.14
C SER A 35 -2.62 -18.49 -5.08
N PHE A 36 -1.99 -18.76 -6.23
CA PHE A 36 -1.75 -17.72 -7.24
C PHE A 36 -3.03 -17.07 -7.76
N SER A 37 -4.08 -17.87 -7.99
CA SER A 37 -5.38 -17.36 -8.46
C SER A 37 -6.01 -16.41 -7.45
N GLU A 38 -5.81 -16.66 -6.16
CA GLU A 38 -6.30 -15.80 -5.10
C GLU A 38 -5.52 -14.48 -5.06
N ILE A 39 -4.19 -14.52 -5.16
CA ILE A 39 -3.36 -13.31 -5.29
C ILE A 39 -3.82 -12.48 -6.51
N LEU A 40 -4.04 -13.14 -7.65
CA LEU A 40 -4.47 -12.45 -8.88
C LEU A 40 -5.81 -11.74 -8.69
N ARG A 41 -6.78 -12.39 -8.03
CA ARG A 41 -8.06 -11.77 -7.70
C ARG A 41 -7.86 -10.55 -6.80
N LEU A 42 -7.07 -10.68 -5.74
CA LEU A 42 -6.79 -9.57 -4.82
C LEU A 42 -6.21 -8.37 -5.57
N VAL A 43 -5.22 -8.60 -6.44
CA VAL A 43 -4.65 -7.57 -7.33
C VAL A 43 -5.71 -6.91 -8.21
N GLN A 44 -6.54 -7.71 -8.88
CA GLN A 44 -7.59 -7.19 -9.77
C GLN A 44 -8.64 -6.36 -9.03
N THR A 45 -8.96 -6.75 -7.79
CA THR A 45 -9.90 -6.02 -6.93
C THR A 45 -9.28 -4.86 -6.16
N GLY A 46 -7.95 -4.67 -6.28
CA GLY A 46 -7.22 -3.63 -5.55
C GLY A 46 -7.12 -3.88 -4.03
N GLN A 47 -7.26 -5.13 -3.60
CA GLN A 47 -7.13 -5.52 -2.20
C GLN A 47 -5.67 -5.83 -1.85
N ASP A 48 -5.35 -5.72 -0.56
CA ASP A 48 -4.01 -5.97 -0.05
C ASP A 48 -3.60 -7.44 -0.15
N ILE A 49 -2.33 -7.65 -0.49
CA ILE A 49 -1.76 -8.98 -0.66
C ILE A 49 -1.15 -9.43 0.66
N PRO A 50 -1.55 -10.59 1.22
CA PRO A 50 -0.98 -11.09 2.47
C PRO A 50 0.51 -11.39 2.30
N GLY A 51 1.30 -11.02 3.31
CA GLY A 51 2.76 -11.18 3.31
C GLY A 51 3.52 -10.14 2.48
N LEU A 52 2.83 -9.23 1.78
CA LEU A 52 3.48 -8.15 1.04
C LEU A 52 3.91 -7.03 1.99
N GLN A 53 5.22 -6.74 2.02
CA GLN A 53 5.76 -5.61 2.77
C GLN A 53 5.76 -4.35 1.90
N LYS A 54 4.96 -3.36 2.29
CA LYS A 54 4.95 -2.04 1.66
C LYS A 54 6.08 -1.19 2.25
N LEU A 55 7.25 -1.26 1.64
CA LEU A 55 8.38 -0.44 2.06
C LEU A 55 8.11 1.02 1.69
N ASN A 56 8.32 1.93 2.66
CA ASN A 56 8.29 3.36 2.41
C ASN A 56 9.58 3.78 1.68
N ILE A 57 9.60 3.62 0.36
CA ILE A 57 10.74 3.97 -0.49
C ILE A 57 10.52 5.31 -1.17
N THR A 58 11.51 6.20 -1.07
CA THR A 58 11.54 7.48 -1.78
C THR A 58 12.61 7.43 -2.86
N ALA A 59 12.32 8.00 -4.03
CA ALA A 59 13.32 8.14 -5.08
C ALA A 59 14.36 9.17 -4.61
N THR A 60 15.61 8.74 -4.47
CA THR A 60 16.71 9.61 -4.04
C THR A 60 17.35 10.35 -5.22
N ASN A 61 17.16 9.90 -6.46
CA ASN A 61 17.82 10.40 -7.69
C ASN A 61 19.36 10.44 -7.60
N GLU A 62 19.95 9.77 -6.62
CA GLU A 62 21.39 9.64 -6.43
C GLU A 62 21.97 8.57 -7.36
N SER A 63 23.30 8.53 -7.46
CA SER A 63 23.98 7.45 -8.20
C SER A 63 23.63 6.08 -7.60
N PRO A 64 23.40 5.04 -8.41
CA PRO A 64 23.07 3.71 -7.92
C PRO A 64 24.22 3.15 -7.07
N THR A 65 23.89 2.44 -5.98
CA THR A 65 24.89 1.74 -5.16
C THR A 65 25.65 0.73 -6.03
N PRO A 66 26.99 0.83 -6.14
CA PRO A 66 27.77 -0.13 -6.91
C PRO A 66 27.59 -1.54 -6.35
N SER A 67 27.44 -2.52 -7.24
CA SER A 67 27.36 -3.93 -6.84
C SER A 67 28.68 -4.36 -6.19
N GLN A 68 28.59 -5.02 -5.03
CA GLN A 68 29.73 -5.68 -4.38
C GLN A 68 29.87 -7.15 -4.83
N MET A 69 28.93 -7.65 -5.63
CA MET A 69 28.96 -9.03 -6.09
C MET A 69 30.01 -9.21 -7.18
N ALA A 70 30.79 -10.28 -7.08
CA ALA A 70 31.71 -10.67 -8.15
C ALA A 70 30.91 -10.92 -9.45
N PRO A 71 31.25 -10.25 -10.56
CA PRO A 71 30.60 -10.50 -11.84
C PRO A 71 30.82 -11.97 -12.25
N LYS A 72 29.73 -12.68 -12.56
CA LYS A 72 29.85 -14.01 -13.18
C LYS A 72 30.32 -13.82 -14.61
N PRO A 73 31.39 -14.51 -15.04
CA PRO A 73 31.89 -14.35 -16.40
C PRO A 73 30.81 -14.79 -17.38
N LYS A 74 30.63 -13.97 -18.41
CA LYS A 74 29.74 -14.30 -19.52
C LYS A 74 30.31 -15.50 -20.27
N PRO A 75 29.46 -16.32 -20.91
CA PRO A 75 29.91 -17.51 -21.65
C PRO A 75 30.94 -17.23 -22.76
N TRP A 76 31.04 -15.97 -23.24
CA TRP A 76 32.00 -15.55 -24.26
C TRP A 76 33.33 -15.02 -23.69
N GLU A 77 33.44 -14.80 -22.38
CA GLU A 77 34.65 -14.26 -21.74
C GLU A 77 35.71 -15.34 -21.46
N ASN A 78 35.30 -16.61 -21.37
CA ASN A 78 36.17 -17.75 -21.09
C ASN A 78 36.59 -18.52 -22.36
N LYS A 79 36.73 -17.84 -23.49
CA LYS A 79 37.29 -18.44 -24.72
C LYS A 79 38.80 -18.17 -24.77
N SER A 80 39.58 -18.95 -24.04
CA SER A 80 41.02 -19.10 -24.24
C SER A 80 41.46 -20.47 -23.74
#